data_AF-A0A1W6CJL2-F1
#
_entry.id   AF-A0A1W6CJL2-F1
#
_cell.length_a   1.000
_cell.length_b   1.000
_cell.length_c   1.000
_cell.angle_alpha   90.00
_cell.angle_beta   90.00
_cell.angle_gamma   90.00
#
_symmetry.space_group_name_H-M   'P 1'
#
loop_
_entity.id
_entity.type
_entity.pdbx_description
1 polymer ?
#
loop_
_entity_poly.entity_id
_entity_poly.type
_entity_poly.pdbx_seq_one_letter_code
_entity_poly.pdbx_strand_id
1 'polypeptide(L)'
;MKFSSLLPDVGPDGEEIYVKLHVNAVKSLVKPRTVEPIDHMRQEISTILLKTLPAYYEAQFGRKPTANDPLWMHRDGSAIGSFAKSFDSLLDSANLTHNVYGHDFDLTSIRHTTITEEIETSDLNPGVIATWAGTSIAMLDKTYNHALGVRARRQERERRERLRHMTSEMKSDK
;
A
#
# COMPACT_ATOMS: atom_id res chain seq x y z
N MET A 1 -11.96 3.93 10.16
CA MET A 1 -10.54 3.90 10.59
C MET A 1 -10.27 5.14 11.42
N LYS A 2 -9.46 5.07 12.48
CA LYS A 2 -9.28 6.14 13.48
C LYS A 2 -7.81 6.50 13.65
N PHE A 3 -7.51 7.63 14.27
CA PHE A 3 -6.11 8.00 14.57
C PHE A 3 -5.39 6.95 15.42
N SER A 4 -6.10 6.22 16.30
CA SER A 4 -5.54 5.07 17.03
C SER A 4 -5.11 3.90 16.15
N SER A 5 -5.50 3.88 14.87
CA SER A 5 -5.00 2.91 13.89
C SER A 5 -3.59 3.24 13.40
N LEU A 6 -3.06 4.45 13.66
CA LEU A 6 -1.70 4.82 13.30
C LEU A 6 -0.74 4.33 14.38
N LEU A 7 0.18 3.45 14.01
CA LEU A 7 1.21 2.89 14.87
C LEU A 7 2.57 3.44 14.42
N PRO A 8 3.22 4.34 15.19
CA PRO A 8 4.57 4.76 14.87
C PRO A 8 5.54 3.58 15.04
N ASP A 9 6.51 3.48 14.15
CA ASP A 9 7.60 2.51 14.21
C ASP A 9 8.91 3.18 13.80
N VAL A 10 10.03 2.54 14.14
CA VAL A 10 11.38 3.03 13.88
C VAL A 10 12.02 2.17 12.79
N GLY A 11 12.68 2.83 11.84
CA GLY A 11 13.42 2.21 10.75
C GLY A 11 14.57 1.35 11.27
N PRO A 12 15.13 0.48 10.41
CA PRO A 12 16.22 -0.43 10.78
C PRO A 12 17.41 0.28 11.41
N ASP A 13 17.67 1.52 10.96
CA ASP A 13 18.81 2.33 11.37
C ASP A 13 18.54 3.19 12.62
N GLY A 14 17.33 3.10 13.21
CA GLY A 14 16.95 3.87 14.40
C GLY A 14 16.58 5.33 14.13
N GLU A 15 16.88 5.86 12.94
CA GLU A 15 16.73 7.29 12.63
C GLU A 15 15.42 7.65 11.93
N GLU A 16 14.85 6.73 11.14
CA GLU A 16 13.63 7.00 10.38
C GLU A 16 12.38 6.62 11.20
N ILE A 17 11.50 7.58 11.50
CA ILE A 17 10.21 7.29 12.13
C ILE A 17 9.16 7.21 11.03
N TYR A 18 8.50 6.07 10.91
CA TYR A 18 7.41 5.88 9.96
C TYR A 18 6.14 5.39 10.64
N VAL A 19 5.03 5.42 9.91
CA VAL A 19 3.73 4.99 10.42
C VAL A 19 3.30 3.71 9.76
N LYS A 20 2.95 2.73 10.57
CA LYS A 20 2.20 1.55 10.17
C LYS A 20 0.72 1.76 10.43
N LEU A 21 -0.11 1.18 9.59
CA LEU A 21 -1.56 1.25 9.71
C LEU A 21 -2.11 -0.07 10.25
N HIS A 22 -2.70 -0.04 11.43
CA HIS A 22 -3.45 -1.16 11.96
C HIS A 22 -4.86 -1.19 11.37
N VAL A 23 -5.13 -2.23 10.59
CA VAL A 23 -6.43 -2.46 9.97
C VAL A 23 -7.14 -3.56 10.73
N ASN A 24 -8.22 -3.18 11.42
CA ASN A 24 -9.10 -4.12 12.10
C ASN A 24 -9.75 -5.10 11.12
N ALA A 25 -10.14 -6.26 11.64
CA ALA A 25 -10.96 -7.22 10.92
C ALA A 25 -12.26 -6.55 10.42
N VAL A 26 -12.50 -6.60 9.12
CA VAL A 26 -13.80 -6.25 8.54
C VAL A 26 -14.52 -7.57 8.27
N LYS A 27 -15.46 -7.92 9.17
CA LYS A 27 -16.12 -9.23 9.25
C LYS A 27 -15.17 -10.34 9.74
N SER A 28 -15.74 -11.40 10.32
CA SER A 28 -14.99 -12.49 10.99
C SER A 28 -13.98 -13.24 10.12
N LEU A 29 -14.05 -13.08 8.79
CA LEU A 29 -13.22 -13.81 7.82
C LEU A 29 -11.87 -13.14 7.53
N VAL A 30 -11.69 -11.85 7.83
CA VAL A 30 -10.45 -11.13 7.57
C VAL A 30 -9.74 -10.87 8.89
N LYS A 31 -8.55 -11.45 9.08
CA LYS A 31 -7.76 -11.22 10.31
C LYS A 31 -7.32 -9.75 10.39
N PRO A 32 -7.21 -9.18 11.60
CA PRO A 32 -6.53 -7.91 11.79
C PRO A 32 -5.12 -7.99 11.22
N ARG A 33 -4.65 -6.88 10.68
CA ARG A 33 -3.33 -6.80 10.04
C ARG A 33 -2.71 -5.44 10.25
N THR A 34 -1.40 -5.40 10.14
CA THR A 34 -0.64 -4.17 10.08
C THR A 34 -0.13 -4.02 8.65
N VAL A 35 -0.37 -2.85 8.07
CA VAL A 35 0.04 -2.50 6.71
C VAL A 35 1.09 -1.43 6.81
N GLU A 36 2.21 -1.65 6.14
CA GLU A 36 3.27 -0.67 6.03
C GLU A 36 3.09 0.12 4.73
N PRO A 37 3.44 1.41 4.70
CA PRO A 37 3.53 2.16 3.46
C PRO A 37 4.51 1.48 2.49
N ILE A 38 4.26 1.62 1.19
CA ILE A 38 5.22 1.22 0.16
C ILE A 38 6.54 1.96 0.41
N ASP A 39 7.67 1.25 0.37
CA ASP A 39 8.97 1.74 0.86
C ASP A 39 9.33 3.13 0.31
N HIS A 40 9.22 3.34 -1.00
CA HIS A 40 9.58 4.61 -1.63
C HIS A 40 8.62 5.77 -1.28
N MET A 41 7.41 5.48 -0.82
CA MET A 41 6.42 6.47 -0.37
C MET A 41 6.39 6.63 1.15
N ARG A 42 7.16 5.82 1.89
CA ARG A 42 7.06 5.68 3.35
C ARG A 42 7.18 7.02 4.08
N GLN A 43 8.18 7.81 3.71
CA GLN A 43 8.44 9.10 4.35
C GLN A 43 7.35 10.14 4.04
N GLU A 44 6.86 10.16 2.80
CA GLU A 44 5.79 11.06 2.37
C GLU A 44 4.48 10.73 3.09
N ILE A 45 4.09 9.45 3.10
CA ILE A 45 2.88 8.98 3.78
C ILE A 45 2.96 9.26 5.29
N SER A 46 4.11 9.00 5.91
CA SER A 46 4.31 9.27 7.34
C SER A 46 4.21 10.76 7.65
N THR A 47 4.76 11.61 6.77
CA THR A 47 4.63 13.08 6.89
C THR A 47 3.17 13.52 6.78
N ILE A 48 2.42 12.99 5.81
CA ILE A 48 1.01 13.30 5.63
C ILE A 48 0.22 12.91 6.89
N LEU A 49 0.41 11.69 7.39
CA LEU A 49 -0.39 11.15 8.50
C LEU A 49 -0.02 11.74 9.86
N LEU A 50 1.25 12.03 10.12
CA LEU A 50 1.71 12.53 11.43
C LEU A 50 1.76 14.05 11.53
N LYS A 51 1.88 14.76 10.40
CA LYS A 51 2.05 16.22 10.41
C LYS A 51 0.93 16.93 9.68
N THR A 52 0.74 16.63 8.40
CA THR A 52 -0.19 17.37 7.54
C THR A 52 -1.64 17.19 7.97
N LEU A 53 -2.06 15.95 8.22
CA LEU A 53 -3.44 15.62 8.59
C LEU A 53 -3.82 16.18 9.97
N PRO A 54 -3.00 16.04 11.04
CA PRO A 54 -3.28 16.71 12.32
C PRO A 54 -3.31 18.24 12.21
N ALA A 55 -2.44 18.86 11.41
CA ALA A 55 -2.44 20.31 11.21
C ALA A 55 -3.71 20.79 10.50
N TYR A 56 -4.16 20.06 9.46
CA TYR A 56 -5.45 20.30 8.82
C TYR A 56 -6.60 20.18 9.82
N TYR A 57 -6.57 19.17 10.68
CA TYR A 57 -7.58 18.95 11.70
C TYR A 57 -7.66 20.14 12.68
N GLU A 58 -6.51 20.61 13.16
CA GLU A 58 -6.42 21.76 14.07
C GLU A 58 -6.90 23.05 13.41
N ALA A 59 -6.53 23.29 12.16
CA ALA A 59 -7.00 24.45 11.40
C ALA A 59 -8.53 24.42 11.16
N GLN A 60 -9.09 23.25 10.89
CA GLN A 60 -10.51 23.09 10.55
C GLN A 60 -11.43 23.07 11.78
N PHE A 61 -10.98 22.48 12.90
CA PHE A 61 -11.82 22.21 14.06
C PHE A 61 -11.35 22.90 15.35
N GLY A 62 -10.25 23.67 15.31
CA GLY A 62 -9.74 24.43 16.44
C GLY A 62 -9.18 23.58 17.59
N ARG A 63 -8.93 22.28 17.35
CA ARG A 63 -8.35 21.35 18.33
C ARG A 63 -7.51 20.30 17.64
N LYS A 64 -6.59 19.67 18.37
CA LYS A 64 -5.86 18.49 17.86
C LYS A 64 -6.78 17.26 17.77
N PRO A 65 -6.51 16.32 16.85
CA PRO A 65 -7.23 15.06 16.81
C PRO A 65 -6.92 14.20 18.03
N THR A 66 -7.93 13.49 18.52
CA THR A 66 -7.84 12.47 19.55
C THR A 66 -7.73 11.08 18.93
N ALA A 67 -7.32 10.09 19.72
CA ALA A 67 -7.22 8.69 19.27
C ALA A 67 -8.53 8.13 18.69
N ASN A 68 -9.68 8.67 19.08
CA ASN A 68 -10.99 8.22 18.63
C ASN A 68 -11.52 8.92 17.39
N ASP A 69 -10.91 10.03 16.99
CA ASP A 69 -11.31 10.75 15.79
C ASP A 69 -11.06 9.90 14.54
N PRO A 70 -11.94 9.99 13.53
CA PRO A 70 -11.74 9.27 12.27
C PRO A 70 -10.51 9.81 11.53
N LEU A 71 -9.78 8.93 10.82
CA LEU A 71 -8.70 9.40 9.93
C LEU A 71 -9.25 10.11 8.70
N TRP A 72 -10.39 9.63 8.21
CA TRP A 72 -11.07 10.16 7.04
C TRP A 72 -12.45 10.65 7.43
N MET A 73 -12.74 11.91 7.13
CA MET A 73 -13.97 12.58 7.54
C MET A 73 -14.53 13.50 6.47
N HIS A 74 -15.84 13.70 6.54
CA HIS A 74 -16.53 14.76 5.84
C HIS A 74 -16.15 16.12 6.44
N ARG A 75 -16.51 17.22 5.76
CA ARG A 75 -16.20 18.59 6.21
C ARG A 75 -16.82 18.95 7.56
N ASP A 76 -17.90 18.26 7.92
CA ASP A 76 -18.59 18.40 9.22
C ASP A 76 -17.92 17.59 10.36
N GLY A 77 -16.84 16.86 10.06
CA GLY A 77 -16.11 16.02 11.02
C GLY A 77 -16.67 14.61 11.19
N SER A 78 -17.78 14.26 10.52
CA SER A 78 -18.34 12.90 10.56
C SER A 78 -17.48 11.91 9.77
N ALA A 79 -17.43 10.65 10.22
CA ALA A 79 -16.58 9.64 9.60
C ALA A 79 -17.05 9.25 8.19
N ILE A 80 -16.12 9.16 7.24
CA ILE A 80 -16.42 8.61 5.91
C ILE A 80 -16.61 7.10 6.03
N GLY A 81 -17.81 6.61 5.68
CA GLY A 81 -18.14 5.18 5.71
C GLY A 81 -17.69 4.41 4.46
N SER A 82 -17.70 5.06 3.29
CA SER A 82 -17.27 4.48 2.02
C SER A 82 -16.80 5.57 1.06
N PHE A 83 -15.79 5.26 0.26
CA PHE A 83 -15.29 6.13 -0.81
C PHE A 83 -15.87 5.78 -2.20
N ALA A 84 -16.69 4.73 -2.33
CA ALA A 84 -17.13 4.23 -3.63
C ALA A 84 -17.76 5.32 -4.51
N LYS A 85 -18.84 5.94 -4.03
CA LYS A 85 -19.54 7.01 -4.79
C LYS A 85 -18.66 8.21 -5.12
N SER A 86 -17.81 8.64 -4.18
CA SER A 86 -16.89 9.75 -4.42
C SER A 86 -15.82 9.39 -5.45
N PHE A 87 -15.40 8.13 -5.49
CA PHE A 87 -14.44 7.64 -6.48
C PHE A 87 -15.08 7.50 -7.85
N ASP A 88 -16.30 6.95 -7.94
CA ASP A 88 -17.06 6.88 -9.20
C ASP A 88 -17.25 8.29 -9.79
N SER A 89 -17.64 9.26 -8.95
CA SER A 89 -17.77 10.67 -9.36
C SER A 89 -16.46 11.29 -9.86
N LEU A 90 -15.33 10.88 -9.26
CA LEU A 90 -14.00 11.31 -9.69
C LEU A 90 -13.66 10.74 -11.07
N LEU A 91 -13.93 9.44 -11.29
CA LEU A 91 -13.70 8.78 -12.57
C LEU A 91 -14.57 9.37 -13.69
N ASP A 92 -15.85 9.63 -13.40
CA ASP A 92 -16.78 10.32 -14.29
C ASP A 92 -16.22 11.69 -14.70
N SER A 93 -15.79 12.48 -13.72
CA SER A 93 -15.25 13.83 -13.96
C SER A 93 -13.93 13.82 -14.75
N ALA A 94 -13.15 12.75 -14.61
CA ALA A 94 -11.89 12.56 -15.34
C ALA A 94 -12.08 11.91 -16.73
N ASN A 95 -13.30 11.52 -17.11
CA ASN A 95 -13.58 10.66 -18.27
C ASN A 95 -12.74 9.35 -18.28
N LEU A 96 -12.55 8.76 -17.10
CA LEU A 96 -11.80 7.52 -16.88
C LEU A 96 -12.67 6.42 -16.28
N THR A 97 -13.91 6.31 -16.75
CA THR A 97 -14.89 5.36 -16.19
C THR A 97 -14.67 3.93 -16.64
N HIS A 98 -14.06 3.72 -17.82
CA HIS A 98 -13.86 2.40 -18.39
C HIS A 98 -12.43 2.22 -18.91
N ASN A 99 -11.96 0.97 -18.88
CA ASN A 99 -10.72 0.59 -19.53
C ASN A 99 -10.90 0.38 -21.04
N VAL A 100 -9.80 0.05 -21.74
CA VAL A 100 -9.79 -0.20 -23.19
C VAL A 100 -10.66 -1.38 -23.65
N TYR A 101 -11.08 -2.24 -22.72
CA TYR A 101 -11.93 -3.40 -22.97
C TYR A 101 -13.40 -3.16 -22.57
N GLY A 102 -13.74 -1.93 -22.14
CA GLY A 102 -15.09 -1.56 -21.72
C GLY A 102 -15.48 -2.04 -20.32
N HIS A 103 -14.53 -2.44 -19.47
CA HIS A 103 -14.83 -2.73 -18.07
C HIS A 103 -14.72 -1.47 -17.21
N ASP A 104 -15.64 -1.33 -16.26
CA ASP A 104 -15.68 -0.21 -15.32
C ASP A 104 -14.42 -0.17 -14.45
N PHE A 105 -13.90 1.04 -14.25
CA PHE A 105 -12.94 1.31 -13.19
C PHE A 105 -13.69 1.58 -11.89
N ASP A 106 -13.11 1.11 -10.79
CA ASP A 106 -13.66 1.24 -9.44
C ASP A 106 -12.53 1.25 -8.40
N LEU A 107 -12.87 1.32 -7.11
CA LEU A 107 -11.86 1.23 -6.04
C LEU A 107 -11.08 -0.10 -6.07
N THR A 108 -11.68 -1.18 -6.56
CA THR A 108 -10.98 -2.48 -6.72
C THR A 108 -9.87 -2.37 -7.76
N SER A 109 -10.01 -1.50 -8.75
CA SER A 109 -9.01 -1.23 -9.78
C SER A 109 -7.73 -0.63 -9.19
N ILE A 110 -7.85 0.28 -8.22
CA ILE A 110 -6.68 0.78 -7.45
C ILE A 110 -6.02 -0.38 -6.73
N ARG A 111 -6.80 -1.18 -5.98
CA ARG A 111 -6.27 -2.34 -5.25
C ARG A 111 -5.55 -3.32 -6.18
N HIS A 112 -6.10 -3.58 -7.36
CA HIS A 112 -5.51 -4.46 -8.35
C HIS A 112 -4.17 -3.92 -8.85
N THR A 113 -4.12 -2.62 -9.17
CA THR A 113 -2.91 -1.94 -9.64
C THR A 113 -1.82 -1.98 -8.56
N THR A 114 -2.15 -1.59 -7.33
CA THR A 114 -1.19 -1.59 -6.22
C THR A 114 -0.65 -2.99 -5.91
N ILE A 115 -1.49 -4.03 -5.91
CA ILE A 115 -1.01 -5.40 -5.68
C ILE A 115 -0.10 -5.87 -6.82
N THR A 116 -0.44 -5.54 -8.06
CA THR A 116 0.36 -5.89 -9.25
C THR A 116 1.73 -5.22 -9.17
N GLU A 117 1.78 -3.92 -8.95
CA GLU A 117 3.01 -3.14 -8.81
C GLU A 117 3.88 -3.67 -7.66
N GLU A 118 3.29 -3.96 -6.50
CA GLU A 118 4.03 -4.49 -5.36
C GLU A 118 4.67 -5.85 -5.68
N ILE A 119 3.93 -6.74 -6.35
CA ILE A 119 4.48 -8.03 -6.81
C ILE A 119 5.61 -7.82 -7.82
N GLU A 120 5.45 -6.88 -8.76
CA GLU A 120 6.35 -6.65 -9.89
C GLU A 120 7.57 -5.79 -9.58
N THR A 121 7.59 -5.09 -8.45
CA THR A 121 8.68 -4.17 -8.10
C THR A 121 9.39 -4.53 -6.80
N SER A 122 8.69 -5.11 -5.82
CA SER A 122 9.33 -5.46 -4.55
C SER A 122 9.89 -6.88 -4.53
N ASP A 123 10.75 -7.13 -3.54
CA ASP A 123 11.26 -8.46 -3.23
C ASP A 123 10.54 -9.10 -2.03
N LEU A 124 9.47 -8.47 -1.52
CA LEU A 124 8.69 -8.99 -0.39
C LEU A 124 8.10 -10.36 -0.71
N ASN A 125 8.05 -11.26 0.26
CA ASN A 125 7.39 -12.55 0.06
C ASN A 125 5.92 -12.34 -0.36
N PRO A 126 5.40 -13.02 -1.42
CA PRO A 126 4.00 -12.87 -1.84
C PRO A 126 2.97 -13.09 -0.72
N GLY A 127 3.27 -13.90 0.29
CA GLY A 127 2.43 -14.07 1.47
C GLY A 127 2.32 -12.81 2.34
N VAL A 128 3.37 -11.98 2.39
CA VAL A 128 3.34 -10.66 3.05
C VAL A 128 2.42 -9.72 2.28
N ILE A 129 2.56 -9.66 0.95
CA ILE A 129 1.70 -8.86 0.07
C ILE A 129 0.23 -9.29 0.23
N ALA A 130 -0.05 -10.59 0.26
CA ALA A 130 -1.39 -11.12 0.49
C ALA A 130 -1.96 -10.67 1.84
N THR A 131 -1.13 -10.72 2.88
CA THR A 131 -1.51 -10.28 4.23
C THR A 131 -1.86 -8.80 4.22
N TRP A 132 -1.00 -7.92 3.69
CA TRP A 132 -1.25 -6.48 3.58
C TRP A 132 -2.52 -6.16 2.80
N ALA A 133 -2.70 -6.83 1.66
CA ALA A 133 -3.88 -6.71 0.84
C ALA A 133 -5.15 -7.25 1.52
N GLY A 134 -5.06 -8.01 2.61
CA GLY A 134 -6.20 -8.64 3.26
C GLY A 134 -6.83 -9.72 2.39
N THR A 135 -6.00 -10.54 1.74
CA THR A 135 -6.40 -11.67 0.88
C THR A 135 -5.55 -12.91 1.18
N SER A 136 -5.82 -14.03 0.53
CA SER A 136 -5.01 -15.24 0.66
C SER A 136 -3.96 -15.34 -0.45
N ILE A 137 -2.88 -16.08 -0.21
CA ILE A 137 -1.88 -16.36 -1.25
C ILE A 137 -2.48 -17.11 -2.44
N ALA A 138 -3.47 -17.98 -2.21
CA ALA A 138 -4.20 -18.66 -3.27
C ALA A 138 -5.01 -17.68 -4.14
N MET A 139 -5.57 -16.61 -3.54
CA MET A 139 -6.21 -15.54 -4.30
C MET A 139 -5.20 -14.70 -5.08
N LEU A 140 -4.00 -14.50 -4.54
CA LEU A 140 -2.93 -13.84 -5.29
C LEU A 140 -2.53 -14.66 -6.51
N ASP A 141 -2.26 -15.94 -6.33
CA ASP A 141 -1.88 -16.85 -7.42
C ASP A 141 -2.94 -16.88 -8.51
N LYS A 142 -4.22 -17.04 -8.13
CA LYS A 142 -5.34 -17.04 -9.09
C LYS A 142 -5.47 -15.74 -9.89
N THR A 143 -5.27 -14.58 -9.26
CA THR A 143 -5.63 -13.27 -9.84
C THR A 143 -4.43 -12.57 -10.48
N TYR A 144 -3.23 -12.78 -9.94
CA TYR A 144 -2.00 -12.06 -10.29
C TYR A 144 -0.87 -12.98 -10.77
N ASN A 145 -1.20 -14.17 -11.29
CA ASN A 145 -0.20 -15.10 -11.86
C ASN A 145 0.73 -14.42 -12.88
N HIS A 146 0.18 -13.51 -13.69
CA HIS A 146 0.96 -12.75 -14.67
C HIS A 146 2.10 -11.94 -14.00
N ALA A 147 1.78 -11.21 -12.93
CA ALA A 147 2.72 -10.41 -12.16
C ALA A 147 3.76 -11.28 -11.45
N LEU A 148 3.33 -12.40 -10.87
CA LEU A 148 4.23 -13.38 -10.25
C LEU A 148 5.23 -13.95 -11.27
N GLY A 149 4.78 -14.21 -12.50
CA GLY A 149 5.64 -14.62 -13.60
C GLY A 149 6.63 -13.54 -14.03
N VAL A 150 6.22 -12.27 -14.08
CA VAL A 150 7.12 -11.12 -14.36
C VAL A 150 8.21 -11.04 -13.30
N ARG A 151 7.82 -11.08 -12.03
CA ARG A 151 8.75 -11.07 -10.89
C ARG A 151 9.75 -12.22 -10.96
N ALA A 152 9.29 -13.46 -11.19
CA ALA A 152 10.18 -14.62 -11.27
C ALA A 152 11.23 -14.48 -12.38
N ARG A 153 10.83 -13.94 -13.55
CA ARG A 153 11.76 -13.65 -14.66
C ARG A 153 12.77 -12.57 -14.29
N ARG A 154 12.34 -11.50 -13.62
CA ARG A 154 13.22 -10.43 -13.12
C ARG A 154 14.28 -11.00 -12.18
N GLN A 155 13.86 -11.74 -11.16
CA GLN A 155 14.76 -12.33 -10.15
C GLN A 155 15.76 -13.32 -10.76
N GLU A 156 15.34 -14.16 -11.71
CA GLU A 156 16.27 -15.07 -12.40
C GLU A 156 17.30 -14.32 -13.25
N ARG A 157 16.90 -13.22 -13.91
CA ARG A 157 17.83 -12.37 -14.66
C ARG A 157 18.88 -11.77 -13.73
N GLU A 158 18.46 -11.15 -12.63
CA GLU A 158 19.38 -10.56 -11.65
C GLU A 158 20.33 -11.61 -11.05
N ARG A 159 19.82 -12.80 -10.72
CA ARG A 159 20.64 -13.92 -10.22
C ARG A 159 21.73 -14.30 -11.21
N ARG A 160 21.41 -14.38 -12.51
CA ARG A 160 22.39 -14.68 -13.58
C ARG A 160 23.44 -13.59 -13.72
N GLU A 161 23.05 -12.33 -13.63
CA GLU A 161 23.96 -11.20 -13.70
C GLU A 161 24.93 -11.20 -12.51
N ARG A 162 24.42 -11.41 -11.28
CA ARG A 162 25.27 -11.55 -10.07
C ARG A 162 26.29 -12.68 -10.21
N LEU A 163 25.85 -13.85 -10.69
CA LEU A 163 26.77 -15.00 -10.91
C LEU A 163 27.87 -14.69 -11.94
N ARG A 164 27.53 -13.96 -13.02
CA ARG A 164 28.51 -13.53 -14.02
C ARG A 164 29.56 -12.59 -13.41
N HIS A 165 29.12 -11.61 -12.63
CA HIS A 165 30.01 -10.67 -11.94
C HIS A 165 30.94 -11.38 -10.95
N MET A 166 30.42 -12.27 -10.10
CA MET A 166 31.24 -13.07 -9.18
C MET A 166 32.29 -13.90 -9.92
N THR A 167 31.92 -14.51 -11.05
CA THR A 167 32.85 -15.35 -11.83
C THR A 167 33.94 -14.51 -12.49
N SER A 168 33.65 -13.26 -12.89
CA SER A 168 34.67 -12.35 -13.44
C SER A 168 35.64 -11.84 -12.38
N GLU A 169 35.16 -11.52 -11.17
CA GLU A 169 36.01 -11.07 -10.06
C GLU A 169 36.98 -12.18 -9.63
N MET A 170 36.49 -13.41 -9.45
CA MET A 170 37.33 -14.57 -9.11
C MET A 170 38.40 -14.92 -10.15
N LYS A 171 38.23 -14.49 -11.41
CA LYS A 171 39.24 -14.65 -12.47
C LYS A 171 40.26 -13.52 -12.51
N SER A 172 39.93 -12.35 -11.96
CA SER A 172 40.84 -11.19 -11.90
C SER A 172 41.80 -11.25 -10.71
N ASP A 173 41.43 -11.98 -9.65
CA ASP A 173 42.25 -12.17 -8.44
C ASP A 173 43.24 -13.35 -8.53
N LYS A 174 43.35 -13.99 -9.71
CA LYS A 174 44.28 -15.08 -10.02
C LYS A 174 45.28 -14.66 -11.10
#